data_AF-A0A1Y6DAY3-F1
#
_entry.id   AF-A0A1Y6DAY3-F1
#
_cell.length_a   1.000
_cell.length_b   1.000
_cell.length_c   1.000
_cell.angle_alpha   90.00
_cell.angle_beta   90.00
_cell.angle_gamma   90.00
#
_symmetry.space_group_name_H-M   'P 1'
#
loop_
_entity.id
_entity.type
_entity.pdbx_description
1 polymer ?
#
loop_
_entity_poly.entity_id
_entity_poly.type
_entity_poly.pdbx_seq_one_letter_code
_entity_poly.pdbx_strand_id
1 'polypeptide(L)'
;MKNNFLHPTIRAMITLAAVAAAGAATADQLTKSFENTRTIKINDLCADPSLDKCAGLVDFYPIRETNVIIPSKAASPYGSLIKVPANAFPAGFKIKDINVTLKGVSHTNLDDVDVLLIAPDGRYVMVMSNANSSSATPNSVQNLTFTFDDSAALPLPNSNRNDGTLTSSTTSELAGIVYDEWVNVWTDPAPRRYKPTDYDATNPLSVDDMDYFPAPTPAGMVTPRTVVDTSTAALAVQKLVTSGPQLSTFNGGVPTGDWHLYVVDDFFWYDGSILGGWSLEITAGT
;
A
#
# COMPACT_ATOMS: atom_id res chain seq x y z
N MET A 1 0.32 -40.86 -31.44
CA MET A 1 -0.26 -39.90 -30.48
C MET A 1 0.70 -38.74 -30.36
N LYS A 2 0.39 -37.59 -30.99
CA LYS A 2 1.23 -36.38 -30.97
C LYS A 2 0.66 -35.44 -29.92
N ASN A 3 1.44 -35.11 -28.88
CA ASN A 3 1.09 -34.14 -27.87
C ASN A 3 1.43 -32.72 -28.37
N ASN A 4 0.41 -31.88 -28.52
CA ASN A 4 0.56 -30.45 -28.74
C ASN A 4 0.72 -29.75 -27.39
N PHE A 5 1.89 -29.18 -27.13
CA PHE A 5 2.09 -28.21 -26.06
C PHE A 5 1.57 -26.85 -26.53
N LEU A 6 0.52 -26.35 -25.89
CA LEU A 6 0.07 -24.96 -26.02
C LEU A 6 0.93 -24.09 -25.10
N HIS A 7 1.70 -23.17 -25.69
CA HIS A 7 2.35 -22.08 -24.95
C HIS A 7 1.32 -21.00 -24.58
N PRO A 8 1.44 -20.34 -23.41
CA PRO A 8 0.56 -19.25 -23.04
C PRO A 8 0.87 -18.02 -23.89
N THR A 9 -0.11 -17.57 -24.68
CA THR A 9 -0.01 -16.35 -25.50
C THR A 9 -0.25 -15.13 -24.62
N ILE A 10 0.77 -14.30 -24.41
CA ILE A 10 0.62 -12.96 -23.84
C ILE A 10 -0.14 -12.10 -24.85
N ARG A 11 -1.41 -11.77 -24.55
CA ARG A 11 -2.20 -10.79 -25.32
C ARG A 11 -1.97 -9.40 -24.72
N ALA A 12 -1.11 -8.61 -25.34
CA ALA A 12 -1.17 -7.16 -25.19
C ALA A 12 -2.38 -6.64 -25.98
N MET A 13 -3.45 -6.23 -25.30
CA MET A 13 -4.51 -5.46 -25.95
C MET A 13 -4.04 -4.01 -26.05
N ILE A 14 -3.74 -3.56 -27.27
CA ILE A 14 -3.56 -2.14 -27.59
C ILE A 14 -4.89 -1.65 -28.15
N THR A 15 -5.63 -0.88 -27.37
CA THR A 15 -6.79 -0.14 -27.86
C THR A 15 -6.30 1.17 -28.47
N LEU A 16 -6.16 1.22 -29.80
CA LEU A 16 -5.89 2.47 -30.52
C LEU A 16 -7.23 3.08 -30.95
N ALA A 17 -7.59 4.23 -30.39
CA ALA A 17 -8.58 5.12 -30.97
C ALA A 17 -7.99 6.53 -31.05
N ALA A 18 -7.55 6.93 -32.24
CA ALA A 18 -7.42 8.34 -32.61
C ALA A 18 -7.29 8.48 -34.14
N VAL A 19 -8.26 9.18 -34.75
CA VAL A 19 -7.99 10.00 -35.93
C VAL A 19 -8.15 11.44 -35.46
N ALA A 20 -7.03 12.15 -35.33
CA ALA A 20 -6.99 13.60 -35.19
C ALA A 20 -5.79 14.13 -35.98
N ALA A 21 -6.02 15.27 -36.64
CA ALA A 21 -5.19 15.87 -37.66
C ALA A 21 -3.78 16.26 -37.20
N ALA A 22 -2.87 16.34 -38.17
CA ALA A 22 -1.50 16.80 -38.00
C ALA A 22 -1.44 18.25 -37.49
N GLY A 23 -1.06 18.37 -36.22
CA GLY A 23 -0.53 19.56 -35.58
C GLY A 23 0.19 19.08 -34.33
N ALA A 24 1.52 18.94 -34.39
CA ALA A 24 2.31 18.46 -33.26
C ALA A 24 2.38 19.55 -32.18
N ALA A 25 1.34 19.66 -31.36
CA ALA A 25 1.49 20.16 -30.01
C ALA A 25 2.26 19.09 -29.24
N THR A 26 3.54 19.33 -28.94
CA THR A 26 4.22 18.54 -27.93
C THR A 26 3.53 18.85 -26.62
N ALA A 27 2.74 17.91 -26.09
CA ALA A 27 2.22 18.08 -24.74
C ALA A 27 3.43 18.19 -23.80
N ASP A 28 3.51 19.28 -23.01
CA ASP A 28 4.59 19.53 -22.04
C ASP A 28 4.66 18.42 -20.96
N GLN A 29 3.59 17.63 -20.84
CA GLN A 29 3.48 16.46 -19.98
C GLN A 29 2.72 15.33 -20.70
N LEU A 30 3.03 14.10 -20.34
CA LEU A 30 2.36 12.88 -20.77
C LEU A 30 2.04 12.02 -19.55
N THR A 31 0.80 11.54 -19.47
CA THR A 31 0.37 10.57 -18.46
C THR A 31 0.23 9.19 -19.10
N LYS A 32 0.82 8.16 -18.50
CA LYS A 32 0.71 6.77 -18.95
C LYS A 32 0.50 5.84 -17.77
N SER A 33 -0.31 4.80 -17.98
CA SER A 33 -0.57 3.77 -16.98
C SER A 33 0.10 2.46 -17.38
N PHE A 34 0.66 1.78 -16.39
CA PHE A 34 1.29 0.47 -16.49
C PHE A 34 0.69 -0.42 -15.43
N GLU A 35 0.61 -1.73 -15.68
CA GLU A 35 0.01 -2.65 -14.72
C GLU A 35 0.73 -3.98 -14.66
N ASN A 36 0.70 -4.58 -13.47
CA ASN A 36 0.99 -5.98 -13.26
C ASN A 36 -0.24 -6.63 -12.62
N THR A 37 -0.95 -7.41 -13.43
CA THR A 37 -2.20 -8.06 -13.04
C THR A 37 -2.00 -9.38 -12.30
N ARG A 38 -0.75 -9.78 -12.04
CA ARG A 38 -0.46 -10.99 -11.28
C ARG A 38 -0.96 -10.81 -9.85
N THR A 39 -1.75 -11.76 -9.40
CA THR A 39 -2.19 -11.84 -8.01
C THR A 39 -0.99 -11.82 -7.07
N ILE A 40 -1.07 -10.95 -6.07
CA ILE A 40 -0.14 -10.92 -4.94
C ILE A 40 -0.85 -11.64 -3.80
N LYS A 41 -0.37 -12.83 -3.43
CA LYS A 41 -0.84 -13.54 -2.24
C LYS A 41 -0.16 -12.92 -1.04
N ILE A 42 -0.94 -12.32 -0.14
CA ILE A 42 -0.48 -11.86 1.16
C ILE A 42 -0.36 -13.13 2.01
N ASN A 43 0.87 -13.45 2.40
CA ASN A 43 1.13 -14.68 3.14
C ASN A 43 1.25 -14.31 4.60
N ASP A 44 0.79 -15.21 5.44
CA ASP A 44 0.93 -15.12 6.87
C ASP A 44 1.59 -16.43 7.37
N LEU A 45 2.22 -16.36 8.54
CA LEU A 45 2.74 -17.48 9.29
C LEU A 45 1.65 -18.48 9.68
N CYS A 46 0.46 -18.01 10.10
CA CYS A 46 -0.51 -18.85 10.77
C CYS A 46 -1.99 -18.63 10.41
N ALA A 47 -2.27 -18.45 9.13
CA ALA A 47 -3.62 -18.44 8.56
C ALA A 47 -4.39 -19.79 8.68
N ASP A 48 -3.71 -20.90 9.00
CA ASP A 48 -4.33 -22.20 9.28
C ASP A 48 -4.13 -22.62 10.75
N PRO A 49 -5.17 -22.49 11.60
CA PRO A 49 -5.07 -22.81 13.02
C PRO A 49 -4.91 -24.31 13.29
N SER A 50 -5.03 -25.18 12.27
CA SER A 50 -4.84 -26.63 12.42
C SER A 50 -3.37 -27.07 12.32
N LEU A 51 -2.45 -26.16 11.97
CA LEU A 51 -1.02 -26.45 11.94
C LEU A 51 -0.42 -26.35 13.36
N ASP A 52 0.29 -27.39 13.80
CA ASP A 52 0.91 -27.46 15.15
C ASP A 52 1.82 -26.26 15.48
N LYS A 53 2.43 -25.63 14.47
CA LYS A 53 3.25 -24.42 14.62
C LYS A 53 2.43 -23.18 15.03
N CYS A 54 1.15 -23.16 14.70
CA CYS A 54 0.23 -22.06 14.99
C CYS A 54 -0.39 -22.17 16.38
N ALA A 55 -0.63 -23.39 16.85
CA ALA A 55 -1.05 -23.63 18.23
C ALA A 55 -0.01 -23.13 19.25
N GLY A 56 1.28 -23.27 18.95
CA GLY A 56 2.37 -22.81 19.83
C GLY A 56 2.52 -21.29 19.91
N LEU A 57 2.16 -20.54 18.86
CA LEU A 57 2.31 -19.07 18.84
C LEU A 57 1.33 -18.34 19.77
N VAL A 58 0.16 -18.93 20.01
CA VAL A 58 -0.85 -18.43 20.97
C VAL A 58 -0.27 -18.30 22.38
N ASP A 59 0.60 -19.23 22.76
CA ASP A 59 1.20 -19.28 24.11
C ASP A 59 2.40 -18.32 24.29
N PHE A 60 3.02 -17.87 23.20
CA PHE A 60 4.17 -16.94 23.23
C PHE A 60 3.76 -15.46 23.17
N TYR A 61 2.56 -15.14 22.67
CA TYR A 61 2.14 -13.75 22.46
C TYR A 61 1.77 -12.94 23.73
N PRO A 62 1.41 -13.52 24.90
CA PRO A 62 1.27 -12.70 26.11
C PRO A 62 2.61 -12.25 26.71
N ILE A 63 3.76 -12.68 26.17
CA ILE A 63 5.09 -12.37 26.73
C ILE A 63 5.79 -11.29 25.90
N ARG A 64 5.50 -10.03 26.24
CA ARG A 64 6.28 -8.87 25.80
C ARG A 64 7.76 -8.98 26.22
N GLU A 65 8.61 -8.30 25.45
CA GLU A 65 9.85 -7.60 25.88
C GLU A 65 11.26 -8.21 25.70
N THR A 66 11.49 -9.41 25.14
CA THR A 66 12.91 -9.86 24.97
C THR A 66 13.34 -10.49 23.64
N ASN A 67 12.44 -10.75 22.68
CA ASN A 67 12.85 -11.25 21.36
C ASN A 67 12.28 -10.39 20.22
N VAL A 68 13.19 -9.68 19.56
CA VAL A 68 13.01 -8.47 18.73
C VAL A 68 12.73 -8.79 17.25
N ILE A 69 11.94 -9.82 16.94
CA ILE A 69 11.50 -10.07 15.56
C ILE A 69 10.10 -10.70 15.59
N ILE A 70 9.06 -9.87 15.51
CA ILE A 70 7.79 -10.39 14.98
C ILE A 70 8.08 -10.73 13.52
N PRO A 71 7.87 -11.98 13.05
CA PRO A 71 8.28 -12.33 11.72
C PRO A 71 7.23 -11.80 10.74
N SER A 72 7.43 -10.59 10.23
CA SER A 72 6.67 -10.15 9.07
C SER A 72 6.88 -11.14 7.92
N LYS A 73 5.81 -11.42 7.19
CA LYS A 73 5.80 -12.39 6.14
C LYS A 73 5.65 -11.71 4.78
N ALA A 74 6.70 -11.84 4.00
CA ALA A 74 6.70 -11.42 2.60
C ALA A 74 5.55 -12.06 1.80
N ALA A 75 4.81 -11.22 1.08
CA ALA A 75 3.83 -11.65 0.09
C ALA A 75 4.49 -12.42 -1.08
N SER A 76 3.68 -13.11 -1.88
CA SER A 76 4.10 -13.91 -3.03
C SER A 76 3.36 -13.47 -4.30
N PRO A 77 4.04 -12.96 -5.35
CA PRO A 77 5.49 -12.72 -5.41
C PRO A 77 5.93 -11.58 -4.49
N TYR A 78 7.13 -11.69 -3.94
CA TYR A 78 7.76 -10.60 -3.20
C TYR A 78 8.52 -9.69 -4.16
N GLY A 79 8.24 -8.37 -4.11
CA GLY A 79 8.79 -7.41 -5.08
C GLY A 79 8.09 -7.49 -6.45
N SER A 80 6.75 -7.43 -6.45
CA SER A 80 5.94 -7.44 -7.66
C SER A 80 6.37 -6.32 -8.61
N LEU A 81 6.84 -6.69 -9.81
CA LEU A 81 7.52 -5.78 -10.74
C LEU A 81 6.54 -5.20 -11.76
N ILE A 82 6.59 -3.89 -11.96
CA ILE A 82 6.17 -3.23 -13.20
C ILE A 82 7.42 -2.72 -13.90
N LYS A 83 7.67 -3.21 -15.12
CA LYS A 83 8.75 -2.71 -15.98
C LYS A 83 8.19 -1.62 -16.90
N VAL A 84 8.57 -0.38 -16.67
CA VAL A 84 8.24 0.75 -17.55
C VAL A 84 9.25 0.79 -18.70
N PRO A 85 8.84 0.58 -19.97
CA PRO A 85 9.76 0.51 -21.10
C PRO A 85 10.59 1.77 -21.28
N ALA A 86 11.84 1.64 -21.74
CA ALA A 86 12.75 2.77 -21.93
C ALA A 86 12.23 3.83 -22.93
N ASN A 87 11.37 3.42 -23.86
CA ASN A 87 10.72 4.28 -24.85
C ASN A 87 9.30 4.72 -24.44
N ALA A 88 8.88 4.44 -23.19
CA ALA A 88 7.55 4.81 -22.72
C ALA A 88 7.36 6.34 -22.65
N PHE A 89 8.43 7.08 -22.36
CA PHE A 89 8.44 8.54 -22.31
C PHE A 89 9.56 9.10 -23.19
N PRO A 90 9.42 10.31 -23.75
CA PRO A 90 10.52 10.98 -24.46
C PRO A 90 11.75 11.15 -23.57
N ALA A 91 12.93 11.12 -24.17
CA ALA A 91 14.18 11.30 -23.45
C ALA A 91 14.20 12.65 -22.71
N GLY A 92 14.66 12.64 -21.46
CA GLY A 92 14.72 13.83 -20.60
C GLY A 92 13.47 14.12 -19.79
N PHE A 93 12.34 13.47 -20.08
CA PHE A 93 11.13 13.61 -19.28
C PHE A 93 11.38 13.19 -17.83
N LYS A 94 10.88 14.02 -16.91
CA LYS A 94 10.96 13.81 -15.47
C LYS A 94 9.58 13.55 -14.89
N ILE A 95 9.53 12.69 -13.87
CA ILE A 95 8.29 12.45 -13.11
C ILE A 95 7.77 13.78 -12.55
N LYS A 96 6.48 14.00 -12.71
CA LYS A 96 5.71 15.15 -12.20
C LYS A 96 4.63 14.71 -11.23
N ASP A 97 4.11 13.50 -11.42
CA ASP A 97 3.11 12.88 -10.56
C ASP A 97 3.13 11.35 -10.69
N ILE A 98 2.75 10.66 -9.61
CA ILE A 98 2.65 9.20 -9.51
C ILE A 98 1.37 8.85 -8.76
N ASN A 99 0.55 7.98 -9.36
CA ASN A 99 -0.58 7.35 -8.69
C ASN A 99 -0.40 5.82 -8.69
N VAL A 100 -0.70 5.18 -7.56
CA VAL A 100 -0.61 3.72 -7.39
C VAL A 100 -2.00 3.15 -7.14
N THR A 101 -2.41 2.11 -7.86
CA THR A 101 -3.69 1.44 -7.59
C THR A 101 -3.48 -0.01 -7.21
N LEU A 102 -4.02 -0.44 -6.06
CA LEU A 102 -4.12 -1.84 -5.66
C LEU A 102 -5.52 -2.36 -6.02
N LYS A 103 -5.61 -3.47 -6.75
CA LYS A 103 -6.88 -3.95 -7.34
C LYS A 103 -7.32 -5.26 -6.68
N GLY A 104 -8.51 -5.25 -6.07
CA GLY A 104 -9.10 -6.45 -5.46
C GLY A 104 -8.37 -6.90 -4.21
N VAL A 105 -8.11 -5.95 -3.30
CA VAL A 105 -7.55 -6.20 -1.97
C VAL A 105 -8.58 -6.91 -1.11
N SER A 106 -8.19 -8.05 -0.56
CA SER A 106 -8.96 -8.83 0.42
C SER A 106 -8.04 -9.26 1.56
N HIS A 107 -8.43 -8.98 2.80
CA HIS A 107 -7.70 -9.35 4.02
C HIS A 107 -8.65 -9.39 5.22
N THR A 108 -8.42 -10.27 6.19
CA THR A 108 -9.27 -10.29 7.40
C THR A 108 -8.88 -9.18 8.37
N ASN A 109 -7.61 -8.79 8.41
CA ASN A 109 -7.18 -7.65 9.20
C ASN A 109 -6.23 -6.78 8.38
N LEU A 110 -6.73 -5.71 7.76
CA LEU A 110 -5.90 -4.89 6.85
C LEU A 110 -4.81 -4.11 7.61
N ASP A 111 -4.93 -4.00 8.93
CA ASP A 111 -3.96 -3.34 9.81
C ASP A 111 -2.57 -3.97 9.67
N ASP A 112 -2.56 -5.28 9.40
CA ASP A 112 -1.35 -6.09 9.33
C ASP A 112 -0.64 -5.98 7.97
N VAL A 113 -1.24 -5.28 6.99
CA VAL A 113 -0.75 -5.25 5.61
C VAL A 113 0.01 -3.97 5.32
N ASP A 114 1.33 -4.10 5.14
CA ASP A 114 2.19 -2.99 4.73
C ASP A 114 2.61 -3.09 3.27
N VAL A 115 2.68 -1.96 2.60
CA VAL A 115 2.93 -1.85 1.16
C VAL A 115 3.97 -0.77 0.88
N LEU A 116 5.11 -1.18 0.34
CA LEU A 116 6.23 -0.31 -0.02
C LEU A 116 6.37 -0.24 -1.55
N LEU A 117 6.43 0.97 -2.10
CA LEU A 117 6.79 1.21 -3.50
C LEU A 117 8.25 1.64 -3.60
N ILE A 118 9.02 1.01 -4.49
CA ILE A 118 10.40 1.37 -4.83
C ILE A 118 10.49 1.74 -6.31
N ALA A 119 11.05 2.91 -6.59
CA ALA A 119 11.32 3.43 -7.92
C ALA A 119 12.62 2.88 -8.53
N PRO A 120 12.84 3.02 -9.85
CA PRO A 120 14.05 2.52 -10.53
C PRO A 120 15.37 3.10 -10.01
N ASP A 121 15.32 4.29 -9.40
CA ASP A 121 16.48 4.97 -8.81
C ASP A 121 16.71 4.62 -7.33
N GLY A 122 15.90 3.71 -6.77
CA GLY A 122 15.98 3.25 -5.39
C GLY A 122 15.29 4.15 -4.37
N ARG A 123 14.71 5.29 -4.78
CA ARG A 123 13.79 6.04 -3.90
C ARG A 123 12.56 5.19 -3.61
N TYR A 124 11.94 5.44 -2.48
CA TYR A 124 10.82 4.63 -2.01
C TYR A 124 9.82 5.46 -1.21
N VAL A 125 8.59 4.93 -1.12
CA VAL A 125 7.47 5.53 -0.39
C VAL A 125 6.65 4.40 0.21
N MET A 126 6.32 4.50 1.50
CA MET A 126 5.30 3.65 2.11
C MET A 126 3.94 4.05 1.55
N VAL A 127 3.29 3.15 0.84
CA VAL A 127 1.99 3.39 0.21
C VAL A 127 0.88 3.21 1.23
N MET A 128 0.99 2.19 2.06
CA MET A 128 0.02 1.82 3.08
C MET A 128 0.74 1.08 4.21
N SER A 129 0.45 1.45 5.45
CA SER A 129 0.85 0.73 6.66
C SER A 129 -0.15 1.07 7.77
N ASN A 130 -0.43 0.11 8.63
CA ASN A 130 -1.38 0.20 9.76
C ASN A 130 -2.76 0.77 9.34
N ALA A 131 -3.27 0.27 8.20
CA ALA A 131 -4.58 0.64 7.69
C ALA A 131 -5.68 -0.20 8.34
N ASN A 132 -6.32 0.35 9.37
CA ASN A 132 -7.17 -0.46 10.23
C ASN A 132 -8.61 -0.63 9.72
N SER A 133 -8.99 -1.88 9.42
CA SER A 133 -10.35 -2.30 9.07
C SER A 133 -11.13 -2.95 10.23
N SER A 134 -10.68 -2.86 11.48
CA SER A 134 -11.29 -3.52 12.66
C SER A 134 -12.72 -3.07 12.96
N SER A 135 -13.13 -1.98 12.35
CA SER A 135 -14.48 -1.45 12.37
C SER A 135 -15.39 -1.97 11.25
N ALA A 136 -14.82 -2.66 10.26
CA ALA A 136 -15.57 -3.35 9.24
C ALA A 136 -16.41 -4.45 9.91
N THR A 137 -17.63 -4.69 9.45
CA THR A 137 -18.46 -5.80 9.92
C THR A 137 -18.85 -6.69 8.74
N PRO A 138 -18.31 -7.92 8.64
CA PRO A 138 -17.26 -8.52 9.49
C PRO A 138 -15.91 -7.77 9.36
N ASN A 139 -15.03 -7.90 10.36
CA ASN A 139 -13.68 -7.35 10.35
C ASN A 139 -12.90 -8.07 9.23
N SER A 140 -13.07 -7.59 7.99
CA SER A 140 -12.45 -8.11 6.78
C SER A 140 -12.74 -7.13 5.66
N VAL A 141 -11.74 -6.86 4.83
CA VAL A 141 -11.93 -6.22 3.53
C VAL A 141 -12.03 -7.29 2.45
N GLN A 142 -12.90 -7.07 1.47
CA GLN A 142 -13.10 -8.01 0.37
C GLN A 142 -13.21 -7.27 -0.96
N ASN A 143 -12.31 -7.59 -1.88
CA ASN A 143 -12.31 -7.10 -3.25
C ASN A 143 -12.34 -5.55 -3.38
N LEU A 144 -11.64 -4.85 -2.49
CA LEU A 144 -11.55 -3.40 -2.52
C LEU A 144 -10.49 -2.92 -3.52
N THR A 145 -10.69 -1.74 -4.09
CA THR A 145 -9.70 -1.10 -4.97
C THR A 145 -9.30 0.25 -4.40
N PHE A 146 -8.02 0.37 -4.04
CA PHE A 146 -7.46 1.59 -3.46
C PHE A 146 -6.55 2.26 -4.48
N THR A 147 -6.77 3.55 -4.73
CA THR A 147 -5.81 4.38 -5.46
C THR A 147 -5.14 5.33 -4.50
N PHE A 148 -3.81 5.39 -4.53
CA PHE A 148 -2.99 6.27 -3.72
C PHE A 148 -2.46 7.41 -4.57
N ASP A 149 -2.65 8.62 -4.08
CA ASP A 149 -2.38 9.90 -4.72
C ASP A 149 -2.16 10.93 -3.60
N ASP A 150 -0.99 11.56 -3.52
CA ASP A 150 -0.71 12.49 -2.43
C ASP A 150 -1.48 13.83 -2.55
N SER A 151 -2.11 14.09 -3.70
CA SER A 151 -3.09 15.17 -3.90
C SER A 151 -4.50 14.82 -3.43
N ALA A 152 -4.79 13.55 -3.11
CA ALA A 152 -6.08 13.13 -2.57
C ALA A 152 -6.43 13.88 -1.27
N ALA A 153 -7.73 14.10 -1.02
CA ALA A 153 -8.18 14.91 0.11
C ALA A 153 -7.90 14.24 1.47
N LEU A 154 -8.05 12.91 1.55
CA LEU A 154 -8.02 12.16 2.79
C LEU A 154 -7.05 10.98 2.70
N PRO A 155 -6.40 10.58 3.81
CA PRO A 155 -5.67 9.32 3.88
C PRO A 155 -6.61 8.11 3.95
N LEU A 156 -6.09 6.91 3.71
CA LEU A 156 -6.82 5.66 3.94
C LEU A 156 -7.07 5.52 5.46
N PRO A 157 -8.29 5.24 5.94
CA PRO A 157 -8.58 5.35 7.37
C PRO A 157 -7.82 4.35 8.26
N ASN A 158 -7.48 4.75 9.48
CA ASN A 158 -6.88 3.89 10.52
C ASN A 158 -7.75 3.66 11.77
N SER A 159 -8.96 4.22 11.82
CA SER A 159 -9.92 3.99 12.90
C SER A 159 -11.22 4.76 12.64
N ASN A 160 -12.25 4.09 12.12
CA ASN A 160 -13.59 4.66 12.12
C ASN A 160 -14.64 3.56 12.14
N ARG A 161 -15.64 3.62 13.03
CA ARG A 161 -16.72 2.63 13.02
C ARG A 161 -17.54 2.73 11.73
N ASN A 162 -17.93 1.58 11.16
CA ASN A 162 -18.86 1.49 10.02
C ASN A 162 -20.23 2.17 10.28
N ASP A 163 -20.53 2.55 11.52
CA ASP A 163 -21.74 3.25 11.95
C ASP A 163 -21.62 4.79 11.90
N GLY A 164 -20.49 5.33 11.43
CA GLY A 164 -20.25 6.76 11.32
C GLY A 164 -19.76 7.44 12.60
N THR A 165 -19.59 6.73 13.73
CA THR A 165 -19.00 7.36 14.92
C THR A 165 -17.47 7.44 14.84
N LEU A 166 -16.96 8.65 14.59
CA LEU A 166 -15.56 9.01 14.84
C LEU A 166 -15.33 9.06 16.36
N THR A 167 -14.21 8.53 16.85
CA THR A 167 -13.94 8.49 18.29
C THR A 167 -13.73 9.92 18.86
N SER A 168 -14.73 10.41 19.58
CA SER A 168 -14.69 11.47 20.61
C SER A 168 -14.34 12.94 20.24
N SER A 169 -14.06 13.31 19.00
CA SER A 169 -13.77 14.72 18.64
C SER A 169 -14.74 15.27 17.58
N THR A 170 -15.87 15.82 18.02
CA THR A 170 -16.93 16.41 17.17
C THR A 170 -16.70 17.87 16.77
N THR A 171 -15.50 18.42 16.95
CA THR A 171 -15.24 19.87 16.77
C THR A 171 -14.36 20.23 15.55
N SER A 172 -14.04 19.29 14.67
CA SER A 172 -13.28 19.59 13.44
C SER A 172 -14.21 20.02 12.30
N GLU A 173 -13.85 21.10 11.58
CA GLU A 173 -14.57 21.53 10.36
C GLU A 173 -14.54 20.47 9.25
N LEU A 174 -13.63 19.49 9.33
CA LEU A 174 -13.56 18.34 8.44
C LEU A 174 -14.48 17.18 8.86
N ALA A 175 -15.14 17.25 10.02
CA ALA A 175 -15.93 16.13 10.56
C ALA A 175 -17.03 15.65 9.61
N GLY A 176 -17.68 16.55 8.87
CA GLY A 176 -18.70 16.16 7.87
C GLY A 176 -18.11 15.48 6.63
N ILE A 177 -16.96 15.97 6.14
CA ILE A 177 -16.26 15.39 4.97
C ILE A 177 -15.67 14.02 5.34
N VAL A 178 -15.07 13.90 6.52
CA VAL A 178 -14.52 12.64 7.05
C VAL A 178 -15.63 11.62 7.33
N TYR A 179 -16.81 12.08 7.79
CA TYR A 179 -17.97 11.22 8.04
C TYR A 179 -18.50 10.59 6.75
N ASP A 180 -18.75 11.36 5.70
CA ASP A 180 -19.31 10.82 4.45
C ASP A 180 -18.30 9.96 3.66
N GLU A 181 -17.02 10.36 3.64
CA GLU A 181 -15.97 9.68 2.86
C GLU A 181 -15.44 8.41 3.52
N TRP A 182 -15.48 8.29 4.85
CA TRP A 182 -14.98 7.10 5.55
C TRP A 182 -16.08 6.10 5.90
N VAL A 183 -17.35 6.51 5.86
CA VAL A 183 -18.47 5.55 5.94
C VAL A 183 -18.43 4.61 4.72
N ASN A 184 -18.58 3.31 4.99
CA ASN A 184 -18.53 2.22 4.01
C ASN A 184 -17.20 2.03 3.26
N VAL A 185 -16.10 2.70 3.63
CA VAL A 185 -14.79 2.52 2.97
C VAL A 185 -14.36 1.05 2.87
N TRP A 186 -14.74 0.24 3.86
CA TRP A 186 -14.37 -1.18 3.96
C TRP A 186 -15.34 -2.13 3.26
N THR A 187 -16.50 -1.65 2.82
CA THR A 187 -17.58 -2.47 2.24
C THR A 187 -17.99 -2.02 0.84
N ASP A 188 -17.64 -0.80 0.44
CA ASP A 188 -17.93 -0.25 -0.87
C ASP A 188 -16.80 -0.57 -1.87
N PRO A 189 -17.05 -1.40 -2.90
CA PRO A 189 -16.05 -1.74 -3.90
C PRO A 189 -15.78 -0.60 -4.89
N ALA A 190 -16.48 0.53 -4.81
CA ALA A 190 -16.22 1.68 -5.66
C ALA A 190 -14.75 2.15 -5.49
N PRO A 191 -14.01 2.39 -6.59
CA PRO A 191 -12.65 2.88 -6.50
C PRO A 191 -12.60 4.24 -5.79
N ARG A 192 -11.78 4.34 -4.73
CA ARG A 192 -11.55 5.58 -3.97
C ARG A 192 -10.07 5.96 -4.01
N ARG A 193 -9.81 7.27 -3.89
CA ARG A 193 -8.45 7.84 -3.83
C ARG A 193 -8.10 8.26 -2.42
N TYR A 194 -6.89 7.90 -2.00
CA TYR A 194 -6.36 8.20 -0.67
C TYR A 194 -4.95 8.74 -0.76
N LYS A 195 -4.54 9.53 0.23
CA LYS A 195 -3.12 9.80 0.44
C LYS A 195 -2.42 8.49 0.85
N PRO A 196 -1.14 8.29 0.49
CA PRO A 196 -0.35 7.25 1.10
C PRO A 196 -0.34 7.37 2.63
N THR A 197 -0.25 6.24 3.33
CA THR A 197 -0.33 6.20 4.80
C THR A 197 0.83 5.43 5.42
N ASP A 198 1.29 5.95 6.55
CA ASP A 198 2.19 5.32 7.51
C ASP A 198 1.70 5.78 8.89
N TYR A 199 0.90 4.94 9.51
CA TYR A 199 0.32 5.21 10.83
C TYR A 199 1.18 4.59 11.94
N ASP A 200 2.45 5.02 12.05
CA ASP A 200 3.26 4.77 13.25
C ASP A 200 2.50 5.18 14.52
N ALA A 201 2.01 4.17 15.26
CA ALA A 201 1.17 4.37 16.42
C ALA A 201 1.96 5.12 17.50
N THR A 202 1.31 6.08 18.17
CA THR A 202 1.91 6.92 19.22
C THR A 202 2.28 6.19 20.52
N ASN A 203 2.50 4.88 20.46
CA ASN A 203 2.96 4.08 21.58
C ASN A 203 4.43 3.68 21.34
N PRO A 204 5.40 4.37 21.97
CA PRO A 204 6.82 3.98 21.91
C PRO A 204 7.10 2.60 22.55
N LEU A 205 6.07 1.91 23.08
CA LEU A 205 6.10 0.54 23.59
C LEU A 205 5.32 -0.46 22.71
N SER A 206 4.78 -0.02 21.56
CA SER A 206 4.26 -0.92 20.54
C SER A 206 5.44 -1.60 19.87
N VAL A 207 5.85 -2.73 20.43
CA VAL A 207 6.76 -3.69 19.79
C VAL A 207 6.06 -4.47 18.67
N ASP A 208 4.78 -4.17 18.44
CA ASP A 208 3.88 -4.88 17.54
C ASP A 208 3.81 -4.23 16.14
N ASP A 209 4.27 -2.98 15.97
CA ASP A 209 4.17 -2.21 14.71
C ASP A 209 5.56 -1.98 14.06
N MET A 210 6.26 -3.05 13.69
CA MET A 210 7.53 -2.92 12.96
C MET A 210 7.29 -3.13 11.47
N ASP A 211 7.32 -2.05 10.68
CA ASP A 211 7.34 -2.03 9.19
C ASP A 211 8.59 -2.74 8.62
N TYR A 212 8.75 -4.03 8.88
CA TYR A 212 9.92 -4.80 8.50
C TYR A 212 9.73 -5.41 7.11
N PHE A 213 10.51 -4.92 6.15
CA PHE A 213 10.60 -5.49 4.81
C PHE A 213 11.90 -6.30 4.69
N PRO A 214 11.84 -7.63 4.46
CA PRO A 214 13.06 -8.41 4.24
C PRO A 214 13.77 -8.04 2.93
N ALA A 215 15.03 -8.44 2.80
CA ALA A 215 15.77 -8.34 1.55
C ALA A 215 14.97 -8.97 0.37
N PRO A 216 15.00 -8.40 -0.85
CA PRO A 216 16.01 -7.48 -1.36
C PRO A 216 15.71 -5.98 -1.15
N THR A 217 14.71 -5.62 -0.34
CA THR A 217 14.52 -4.19 0.01
C THR A 217 15.77 -3.64 0.71
N PRO A 218 16.18 -2.38 0.46
CA PRO A 218 17.32 -1.76 1.13
C PRO A 218 17.30 -1.88 2.66
N ALA A 219 18.40 -2.38 3.22
CA ALA A 219 18.57 -2.50 4.67
C ALA A 219 18.58 -1.12 5.35
N GLY A 220 17.86 -0.98 6.46
CA GLY A 220 17.70 0.31 7.16
C GLY A 220 16.50 1.14 6.69
N MET A 221 15.64 0.60 5.81
CA MET A 221 14.31 1.15 5.48
C MET A 221 13.34 1.16 6.67
N VAL A 222 13.71 0.48 7.76
CA VAL A 222 13.07 0.53 9.07
C VAL A 222 13.83 1.54 9.91
N THR A 223 13.18 2.60 10.39
CA THR A 223 13.76 3.43 11.45
C THR A 223 13.36 2.89 12.82
N PRO A 224 14.19 2.12 13.53
CA PRO A 224 14.05 2.02 14.98
C PRO A 224 14.56 3.33 15.60
N ARG A 225 13.65 4.27 15.87
CA ARG A 225 13.68 5.25 16.98
C ARG A 225 12.87 6.53 16.65
N THR A 226 11.75 6.68 17.34
CA THR A 226 11.59 7.85 18.21
C THR A 226 11.38 7.36 19.64
N VAL A 227 12.47 7.10 20.36
CA VAL A 227 12.39 7.01 21.82
C VAL A 227 12.18 8.43 22.33
N VAL A 228 10.94 8.76 22.72
CA VAL A 228 10.74 9.86 23.67
C VAL A 228 10.67 9.22 25.04
N ASP A 229 11.82 9.21 25.71
CA ASP A 229 11.93 8.75 27.08
C ASP A 229 11.26 9.73 28.05
N THR A 230 10.61 9.11 29.04
CA THR A 230 10.10 9.59 30.32
C THR A 230 8.98 10.64 30.36
N SER A 231 7.83 10.09 30.76
CA SER A 231 6.98 10.58 31.85
C SER A 231 6.03 11.73 31.54
N THR A 232 4.77 11.46 31.88
CA THR A 232 3.59 12.33 31.90
C THR A 232 2.84 12.47 30.57
N ALA A 233 1.53 12.26 30.67
CA ALA A 233 0.51 12.22 29.62
C ALA A 233 0.33 13.55 28.83
N ALA A 234 1.32 14.44 28.84
CA ALA A 234 1.36 15.70 28.10
C ALA A 234 2.04 15.57 26.72
N LEU A 235 2.51 14.38 26.34
CA LEU A 235 3.23 14.10 25.08
C LEU A 235 2.46 13.22 24.09
N ALA A 236 1.15 13.04 24.25
CA ALA A 236 0.29 12.52 23.19
C ALA A 236 0.12 13.61 22.11
N VAL A 237 1.21 13.99 21.45
CA VAL A 237 1.12 14.49 20.08
C VAL A 237 0.76 13.23 19.30
N GLN A 238 -0.54 12.99 19.08
CA GLN A 238 -0.97 12.18 17.94
C GLN A 238 -0.02 12.55 16.81
N LYS A 239 0.63 11.58 16.14
CA LYS A 239 1.30 11.83 14.86
C LYS A 239 0.19 12.34 13.95
N LEU A 240 -0.07 13.64 14.07
CA LEU A 240 -1.01 14.40 13.29
C LEU A 240 -0.52 14.09 11.90
N VAL A 241 -1.44 13.65 11.03
CA VAL A 241 -1.23 13.36 9.61
C VAL A 241 -0.58 14.59 8.98
N THR A 242 0.71 14.76 9.21
CA THR A 242 1.52 15.90 8.81
C THR A 242 2.14 15.41 7.54
N SER A 243 1.30 15.43 6.51
CA SER A 243 1.64 15.15 5.12
C SER A 243 2.06 13.71 4.75
N GLY A 244 2.20 12.78 5.72
CA GLY A 244 2.40 11.35 5.47
C GLY A 244 3.59 11.01 4.56
N PRO A 245 3.73 9.74 4.16
CA PRO A 245 4.57 9.40 3.02
C PRO A 245 3.99 10.04 1.75
N GLN A 246 4.84 10.59 0.86
CA GLN A 246 4.40 11.36 -0.31
C GLN A 246 4.92 10.76 -1.60
N LEU A 247 4.03 10.49 -2.56
CA LEU A 247 4.40 10.00 -3.89
C LEU A 247 5.19 11.05 -4.69
N SER A 248 5.02 12.34 -4.39
CA SER A 248 5.86 13.43 -4.90
C SER A 248 7.35 13.31 -4.53
N THR A 249 7.72 12.42 -3.60
CA THR A 249 9.11 11.98 -3.39
C THR A 249 9.77 11.52 -4.69
N PHE A 250 9.01 11.01 -5.66
CA PHE A 250 9.52 10.57 -6.96
C PHE A 250 9.68 11.69 -7.99
N ASN A 251 9.15 12.88 -7.76
CA ASN A 251 9.21 14.01 -8.69
C ASN A 251 10.67 14.36 -9.06
N GLY A 252 10.88 14.79 -10.29
CA GLY A 252 12.22 15.00 -10.86
C GLY A 252 12.97 13.72 -11.26
N GLY A 253 12.40 12.55 -10.94
CA GLY A 253 12.95 11.23 -11.25
C GLY A 253 12.88 10.81 -12.69
N VAL A 254 13.53 9.70 -13.01
CA VAL A 254 13.39 9.02 -14.30
C VAL A 254 12.12 8.14 -14.25
N PRO A 255 11.15 8.33 -15.15
CA PRO A 255 9.89 7.57 -15.12
C PRO A 255 10.04 6.11 -15.59
N THR A 256 11.09 5.80 -16.36
CA THR A 256 11.31 4.49 -16.97
C THR A 256 12.22 3.60 -16.11
N GLY A 257 12.06 2.28 -16.24
CA GLY A 257 12.82 1.30 -15.46
C GLY A 257 11.93 0.37 -14.65
N ASP A 258 12.54 -0.29 -13.67
CA ASP A 258 11.89 -1.31 -12.84
C ASP A 258 11.30 -0.67 -11.58
N TRP A 259 9.98 -0.73 -11.47
CA TRP A 259 9.23 -0.32 -10.28
C TRP A 259 8.79 -1.55 -9.52
N HIS A 260 9.06 -1.60 -8.22
CA HIS A 260 8.73 -2.75 -7.39
C HIS A 260 7.73 -2.39 -6.31
N LEU A 261 6.69 -3.21 -6.17
CA LEU A 261 5.77 -3.18 -5.05
C LEU A 261 6.10 -4.35 -4.12
N TYR A 262 6.45 -4.03 -2.88
CA TYR A 262 6.66 -5.01 -1.82
C TYR A 262 5.49 -4.98 -0.87
N VAL A 263 5.02 -6.15 -0.47
CA VAL A 263 3.92 -6.32 0.47
C VAL A 263 4.37 -7.29 1.54
N VAL A 264 4.10 -6.96 2.80
CA VAL A 264 4.32 -7.82 3.95
C VAL A 264 3.04 -7.89 4.77
N ASP A 265 2.89 -8.99 5.49
CA ASP A 265 1.93 -9.13 6.59
C ASP A 265 2.74 -9.13 7.89
N ASP A 266 2.55 -8.17 8.78
CA ASP A 266 3.35 -8.03 10.00
C ASP A 266 2.72 -8.69 11.24
N PHE A 267 1.58 -9.37 11.08
CA PHE A 267 0.95 -10.19 12.11
C PHE A 267 0.99 -11.68 11.73
N PHE A 268 0.71 -12.54 12.72
CA PHE A 268 0.81 -14.00 12.56
C PHE A 268 -0.53 -14.68 12.27
N TRP A 269 -1.62 -13.92 12.12
CA TRP A 269 -2.93 -14.47 11.75
C TRP A 269 -3.52 -13.74 10.56
N TYR A 270 -4.29 -14.52 9.79
CA TYR A 270 -5.03 -14.13 8.60
C TYR A 270 -4.16 -13.95 7.37
N ASP A 271 -4.54 -14.63 6.28
CA ASP A 271 -3.97 -14.35 4.98
C ASP A 271 -4.92 -13.51 4.13
N GLY A 272 -4.43 -13.12 2.95
CA GLY A 272 -5.26 -12.47 1.96
C GLY A 272 -4.59 -12.33 0.63
N SER A 273 -5.06 -11.36 -0.15
CA SER A 273 -4.56 -11.18 -1.51
C SER A 273 -4.88 -9.81 -2.09
N ILE A 274 -4.10 -9.45 -3.12
CA ILE A 274 -4.41 -8.39 -4.07
C ILE A 274 -4.66 -9.11 -5.41
N LEU A 275 -5.92 -9.44 -5.68
CA LEU A 275 -6.31 -10.37 -6.73
C LEU A 275 -5.96 -9.86 -8.14
N GLY A 276 -6.22 -8.58 -8.40
CA GLY A 276 -5.96 -7.91 -9.67
C GLY A 276 -4.56 -7.30 -9.78
N GLY A 277 -3.68 -7.57 -8.80
CA GLY A 277 -2.36 -6.98 -8.71
C GLY A 277 -2.42 -5.46 -8.55
N TRP A 278 -1.56 -4.74 -9.25
CA TRP A 278 -1.45 -3.30 -9.09
C TRP A 278 -1.16 -2.57 -10.40
N SER A 279 -1.44 -1.28 -10.42
CA SER A 279 -1.07 -0.38 -11.52
C SER A 279 -0.37 0.86 -11.02
N LEU A 280 0.45 1.41 -11.92
CA LEU A 280 1.23 2.63 -11.73
C LEU A 280 0.85 3.59 -12.86
N GLU A 281 0.28 4.73 -12.50
CA GLU A 281 0.08 5.85 -13.42
C GLU A 281 1.20 6.86 -13.19
N ILE A 282 1.86 7.25 -14.27
CA ILE A 282 3.00 8.17 -14.25
C ILE A 282 2.67 9.35 -15.14
N THR A 283 2.66 10.55 -14.58
CA THR A 283 2.72 11.78 -15.35
C THR A 283 4.16 12.26 -15.38
N ALA A 284 4.71 12.45 -16.58
CA ALA A 284 6.06 12.94 -16.77
C ALA A 284 6.10 14.04 -17.83
N GLY A 285 7.03 14.98 -17.70
CA GLY A 285 7.17 16.12 -18.61
C GLY A 285 8.56 16.73 -18.59
N THR A 286 8.75 17.76 -19.42
CA THR A 286 9.99 18.53 -19.50
C THR A 286 10.24 19.40 -18.26
#